data_AF-A0A533Z9W2-F1
#
_entry.id   AF-A0A533Z9W2-F1
#
_cell.length_a   1.000
_cell.length_b   1.000
_cell.length_c   1.000
_cell.angle_alpha   90.00
_cell.angle_beta   90.00
_cell.angle_gamma   90.00
#
_symmetry.space_group_name_H-M   'P 1'
#
loop_
_entity.id
_entity.type
_entity.pdbx_description
1 polymer ?
#
loop_
_entity_poly.entity_id
_entity_poly.type
_entity_poly.pdbx_seq_one_letter_code
_entity_poly.pdbx_strand_id
1 'polypeptide(L)' 'MTLDTELRVDLHGEDLDGDRITYRYQWVVNEVPAAGATVPVFRPERLKKGDRVTAEIVPTDGKADGEVFTTGP' A
#
# COMPACT_ATOMS: atom_id res chain seq x y z
N MET A 1 -24.05 -4.94 3.94
CA MET A 1 -23.24 -3.93 3.23
C MET A 1 -21.81 -4.43 3.25
N THR A 2 -21.41 -5.17 2.22
CA THR A 2 -20.01 -5.40 1.90
C THR A 2 -19.50 -4.16 1.18
N LEU A 3 -18.29 -3.72 1.51
CA LEU A 3 -17.70 -2.57 0.84
C LEU A 3 -16.91 -3.12 -0.36
N ASP A 4 -17.56 -3.17 -1.52
CA ASP A 4 -16.99 -3.60 -2.81
C ASP A 4 -16.21 -2.47 -3.52
N THR A 5 -15.68 -1.52 -2.75
CA THR A 5 -14.95 -0.36 -3.28
C THR A 5 -13.45 -0.62 -3.17
N GLU A 6 -12.79 -0.68 -4.32
CA GLU A 6 -11.34 -0.81 -4.45
C GLU A 6 -10.62 0.40 -3.82
N LEU A 7 -9.60 0.14 -3.01
CA LEU A 7 -8.73 1.18 -2.46
C LEU A 7 -7.43 1.23 -3.27
N ARG A 8 -6.98 2.43 -3.60
CA ARG A 8 -5.77 2.69 -4.39
C ARG A 8 -4.83 3.61 -3.64
N VAL A 9 -3.55 3.31 -3.72
CA VAL A 9 -2.49 4.25 -3.36
C VAL A 9 -1.99 4.91 -4.63
N ASP A 10 -2.01 6.24 -4.66
CA ASP A 10 -1.42 7.04 -5.73
C ASP A 10 -0.21 7.78 -5.15
N LEU A 11 0.97 7.54 -5.73
CA LEU A 11 2.22 8.14 -5.28
C LEU A 11 2.56 9.30 -6.20
N HIS A 12 2.39 10.53 -5.71
CA HIS A 12 2.89 11.71 -6.40
C HIS A 12 4.29 12.04 -5.86
N GLY A 13 5.32 11.71 -6.65
CA GLY A 13 6.69 12.15 -6.43
C GLY A 13 7.25 12.69 -7.75
N GLU A 14 7.54 13.99 -7.81
CA GLU A 14 8.38 14.54 -8.87
C GLU A 14 9.84 14.17 -8.54
N ASP A 15 10.33 13.09 -9.14
CA ASP A 15 11.77 12.85 -9.21
C ASP A 15 12.35 13.80 -10.26
N LEU A 16 13.01 14.85 -9.79
CA LEU A 16 13.59 15.91 -10.63
C LEU A 16 14.74 15.42 -11.53
N ASP A 17 15.27 14.21 -11.28
CA ASP A 17 16.39 13.61 -12.02
C ASP A 17 15.99 12.36 -12.84
N GLY A 18 14.73 11.91 -12.77
CA GLY A 18 14.19 10.81 -13.57
C GLY A 18 14.65 9.42 -13.13
N ASP A 19 15.14 9.28 -11.89
CA ASP A 19 15.53 7.96 -11.38
C ASP A 19 14.30 7.11 -11.10
N ARG A 20 14.34 5.86 -11.58
CA ARG A 20 13.23 4.92 -11.46
C ARG A 20 13.18 4.36 -10.04
N ILE A 21 12.57 5.09 -9.12
CA ILE A 21 12.19 4.55 -7.81
C ILE A 21 11.06 3.54 -8.03
N THR A 22 11.23 2.34 -7.49
CA THR A 22 10.20 1.31 -7.46
C THR A 22 9.61 1.21 -6.05
N TYR A 23 8.35 0.83 -5.95
CA TYR A 23 7.66 0.75 -4.67
C TYR A 23 7.16 -0.67 -4.42
N ARG A 24 7.40 -1.17 -3.20
CA ARG A 24 6.79 -2.40 -2.70
C ARG A 24 5.66 -2.04 -1.77
N TYR A 25 4.58 -2.80 -1.86
CA TYR A 25 3.37 -2.60 -1.07
C TYR A 25 3.10 -3.82 -0.21
N GLN A 26 2.49 -3.61 0.95
CA GLN A 26 1.85 -4.64 1.75
C GLN A 26 0.61 -4.04 2.38
N TRP A 27 -0.57 -4.57 2.03
CA TRP A 27 -1.81 -4.19 2.71
C TRP A 27 -1.94 -4.90 4.05
N VAL A 28 -2.46 -4.19 5.04
CA VAL A 28 -2.63 -4.64 6.42
C VAL A 28 -4.07 -4.36 6.83
N VAL A 29 -4.76 -5.39 7.32
CA VAL A 29 -6.14 -5.29 7.81
C VAL A 29 -6.14 -5.64 9.28
N ASN A 30 -6.59 -4.72 10.13
CA ASN A 30 -6.60 -4.89 11.59
C ASN A 30 -5.23 -5.35 12.13
N GLU A 31 -4.15 -4.70 11.67
CA GLU A 31 -2.77 -5.01 12.06
C GLU A 31 -2.24 -6.37 11.56
N VAL A 32 -3.02 -7.09 10.74
CA VAL A 32 -2.63 -8.36 10.12
C VAL A 32 -2.32 -8.16 8.63
N PRO A 33 -1.12 -8.53 8.14
CA PRO A 33 -0.80 -8.46 6.73
C PRO A 33 -1.74 -9.33 5.88
N ALA A 34 -2.34 -8.73 4.86
CA ALA A 34 -3.16 -9.43 3.89
C ALA A 34 -2.27 -10.19 2.90
N ALA A 35 -2.33 -11.52 2.93
CA ALA A 35 -1.49 -12.38 2.11
C ALA A 35 -1.70 -12.10 0.60
N GLY A 36 -0.60 -11.88 -0.12
CA GLY A 36 -0.62 -11.59 -1.57
C GLY A 36 -1.10 -10.20 -1.95
N ALA A 37 -1.48 -9.36 -0.98
CA ALA A 37 -1.88 -7.98 -1.23
C ALA A 37 -0.63 -7.07 -1.29
N THR A 38 0.17 -7.27 -2.34
CA THR A 38 1.46 -6.58 -2.55
C THR A 38 1.47 -5.66 -3.77
N VAL A 39 0.28 -5.37 -4.30
CA VAL A 39 0.04 -4.47 -5.43
C VAL A 39 -0.59 -3.16 -4.93
N PRO A 40 -0.47 -2.03 -5.67
CA PRO A 40 -1.01 -0.72 -5.25
C PRO A 40 -2.54 -0.66 -5.18
N VAL A 41 -3.20 -1.78 -5.51
CA VAL A 41 -4.65 -1.94 -5.54
C VAL A 41 -5.04 -3.02 -4.55
N PHE A 42 -5.89 -2.69 -3.59
CA PHE A 42 -6.43 -3.68 -2.66
C PHE A 42 -7.87 -4.02 -2.97
N ARG A 43 -8.13 -5.32 -3.13
CA ARG A 43 -9.47 -5.89 -3.28
C ARG A 43 -9.77 -6.77 -2.08
N PRO A 44 -10.30 -6.18 -1.00
CA PRO A 44 -10.68 -6.94 0.17
C PRO A 44 -11.89 -7.83 -0.13
N GLU A 45 -11.82 -9.12 0.18
CA GLU A 45 -12.96 -10.03 0.00
C GLU A 45 -13.97 -9.98 1.17
N ARG A 46 -13.53 -9.56 2.37
CA ARG A 46 -14.32 -9.69 3.62
C ARG A 46 -14.11 -8.56 4.64
N LEU A 47 -14.01 -7.31 4.21
CA LEU A 47 -14.01 -6.20 5.16
C LEU A 47 -15.39 -6.02 5.80
N LYS A 48 -15.38 -5.72 7.10
CA LYS A 48 -16.53 -5.37 7.91
C LYS A 48 -16.42 -3.92 8.36
N LYS A 49 -17.56 -3.34 8.73
CA LYS A 49 -17.58 -2.01 9.33
C LYS A 49 -16.75 -2.03 10.64
N GLY A 50 -15.79 -1.12 10.72
CA GLY A 50 -14.87 -1.02 11.86
C GLY A 50 -13.50 -1.67 11.60
N ASP A 51 -13.33 -2.40 10.50
CA ASP A 51 -12.00 -2.89 10.11
C ASP A 51 -11.11 -1.71 9.68
N ARG A 52 -9.87 -1.75 10.15
CA ARG A 52 -8.83 -0.77 9.86
C ARG A 52 -7.97 -1.28 8.70
N VAL A 53 -7.87 -0.54 7.61
CA VAL A 53 -7.05 -0.92 6.45
C VAL A 53 -5.93 0.09 6.28
N THR A 54 -4.69 -0.37 6.31
CA THR A 54 -3.50 0.45 6.04
C THR A 54 -2.65 -0.22 4.97
N ALA A 55 -1.85 0.56 4.27
CA ALA A 55 -0.81 0.06 3.38
C ALA A 55 0.56 0.47 3.91
N GLU A 56 1.49 -0.48 3.93
CA GLU A 56 2.91 -0.23 4.12
C GLU A 56 3.56 -0.14 2.74
N ILE A 57 4.33 0.93 2.53
CA ILE A 57 4.94 1.25 1.24
C ILE A 57 6.43 1.45 1.45
N VAL A 58 7.25 0.73 0.71
CA VAL A 58 8.71 0.83 0.78
C VAL A 58 9.25 1.26 -0.58
N PRO A 59 9.77 2.49 -0.72
CA PRO A 59 10.49 2.90 -1.92
C PRO A 59 11.85 2.20 -1.99
N THR A 60 12.31 1.86 -3.19
CA THR A 60 13.67 1.36 -3.44
C THR A 60 14.21 1.86 -4.77
N ASP A 61 15.48 2.24 -4.76
CA ASP A 61 16.27 2.65 -5.93
C ASP A 61 17.00 1.45 -6.60
N GLY A 62 16.71 0.23 -6.14
CA GLY A 62 17.36 -1.01 -6.59
C GLY A 62 18.70 -1.32 -5.89
N LYS A 63 19.21 -0.42 -5.03
CA LYS A 63 20.41 -0.63 -4.20
C LYS A 63 20.08 -0.64 -2.72
N ALA A 64 19.17 0.24 -2.30
CA ALA A 64 18.73 0.39 -0.93
C ALA A 64 17.21 0.55 -0.85
N ASP A 65 16.67 0.20 0.31
CA ASP A 65 15.30 0.50 0.68
C ASP A 65 15.26 1.84 1.41
N GLY A 66 14.27 2.66 1.09
CA GLY A 66 13.95 3.87 1.85
C GLY A 66 13.07 3.56 3.06
N GLU A 67 12.66 4.63 3.75
CA GLU A 67 11.80 4.52 4.94
C GLU A 67 10.44 3.93 4.58
N VAL A 68 9.92 3.07 5.47
CA VAL A 68 8.57 2.51 5.33
C VAL A 68 7.55 3.61 5.60
N PHE A 69 6.69 3.88 4.63
CA PHE A 69 5.55 4.76 4.79
C PHE A 69 4.30 3.94 5.05
N THR A 70 3.61 4.22 6.16
CA THR A 70 2.33 3.58 6.50
C THR A 70 1.18 4.56 6.30
N THR A 71 0.18 4.20 5.50
CA THR A 71 -0.98 5.05 5.26
C THR A 71 -1.87 5.15 6.50
N GLY A 72 -2.62 6.26 6.60
CA GLY A 72 -3.75 6.33 7.53
C GLY A 72 -4.86 5.33 7.16
N PRO A 73 -5.71 4.97 8.14
CA PRO A 73 -6.88 4.13 7.91
C PRO A 73 -8.08 4.87 7.31
#